data_AF-A0A2N2K1U8-F1
#
_entry.id   AF-A0A2N2K1U8-F1
#
_cell.length_a   1.000
_cell.length_b   1.000
_cell.length_c   1.000
_cell.angle_alpha   90.00
_cell.angle_beta   90.00
_cell.angle_gamma   90.00
#
_symmetry.space_group_name_H-M   'P 1'
#
loop_
_entity.id
_entity.type
_entity.pdbx_description
1 polymer ?
#
loop_
_entity_poly.entity_id
_entity_poly.type
_entity_poly.pdbx_seq_one_letter_code
_entity_poly.pdbx_strand_id
1 'polypeptide(L)' 'MMDGWGMGWIGGIFMILFWILIVVALVLFIRWLVQNTRGGTTSSRTESSRALDILKERYARGEIDKQEFEEKKRDLS' A
#
# COMPACT_ATOMS: atom_id res chain seq x y z
N MET A 1 38.84 -14.14 40.48
CA MET A 1 38.71 -14.13 39.02
C MET A 1 37.26 -14.49 38.71
N MET A 2 36.36 -13.50 38.73
CA MET A 2 34.91 -13.77 38.71
C MET A 2 34.15 -12.75 37.85
N ASP A 3 34.58 -12.45 36.63
CA ASP A 3 33.89 -11.43 35.80
C ASP A 3 33.89 -11.77 34.30
N GLY A 4 33.49 -13.00 33.94
CA GLY A 4 33.46 -13.45 32.54
C GLY A 4 32.08 -13.82 31.98
N TRP A 5 31.05 -13.92 32.82
CA TRP A 5 29.77 -14.55 32.44
C TRP A 5 28.63 -13.58 32.13
N GLY A 6 28.82 -12.27 32.39
CA GLY A 6 27.79 -11.24 32.11
C GLY A 6 27.83 -10.65 30.71
N MET A 7 29.00 -10.63 30.06
CA MET A 7 29.19 -9.85 28.83
C MET A 7 28.69 -10.58 27.55
N GLY A 8 28.61 -11.91 27.58
CA GLY A 8 28.14 -12.70 26.43
C GLY A 8 26.62 -12.63 26.22
N TRP A 9 25.84 -12.53 27.30
CA TRP A 9 24.38 -12.48 27.23
C TRP A 9 23.89 -11.11 26.74
N ILE A 10 24.54 -10.03 27.20
CA ILE A 10 24.26 -8.68 26.73
C ILE A 10 24.60 -8.55 25.25
N GLY A 11 25.72 -9.13 24.80
CA GLY A 11 26.09 -9.15 23.38
C GLY A 11 25.08 -9.90 22.49
N GLY A 12 24.59 -11.06 22.95
CA GLY A 12 23.57 -11.83 22.21
C GLY A 12 22.23 -11.09 22.10
N ILE A 13 21.80 -10.44 23.18
CA ILE A 13 20.57 -9.64 23.20
C ILE A 13 20.68 -8.44 22.26
N PHE A 14 21.82 -7.75 22.25
CA PHE A 14 22.08 -6.64 21.33
C PHE A 14 22.02 -7.07 19.87
N MET A 15 22.54 -8.25 19.53
CA MET A 15 22.48 -8.77 18.18
C MET A 15 21.02 -9.02 17.73
N ILE A 16 20.19 -9.62 18.59
CA ILE A 16 18.77 -9.86 18.28
C ILE A 16 18.01 -8.53 18.14
N LEU A 17 18.25 -7.58 19.05
CA LEU A 17 17.68 -6.24 18.98
C LEU A 17 18.03 -5.53 17.67
N PHE A 18 19.28 -5.64 17.22
CA PHE A 18 19.73 -5.07 15.96
C PHE A 18 18.98 -5.65 14.76
N TRP A 19 18.79 -6.98 14.73
CA TRP A 19 17.99 -7.64 13.69
C TRP A 19 16.52 -7.23 13.72
N ILE A 20 15.91 -7.15 14.90
CA ILE A 20 14.53 -6.67 15.06
C ILE A 20 14.40 -5.23 14.54
N LEU A 21 15.36 -4.37 14.86
CA LEU A 21 15.37 -2.98 14.41
C LEU A 21 15.44 -2.88 12.89
N ILE A 22 16.27 -3.70 12.24
CA ILE A 22 16.32 -3.79 10.77
C ILE A 22 14.97 -4.20 10.19
N VAL A 23 14.33 -5.23 10.75
CA VAL A 23 13.03 -5.71 10.26
C VAL A 23 11.96 -4.63 10.45
N VAL A 24 11.91 -3.98 11.61
CA VAL A 24 10.97 -2.89 11.89
C VAL A 24 11.21 -1.72 10.92
N ALA A 25 12.46 -1.33 10.69
CA ALA A 25 12.79 -0.27 9.74
C ALA A 25 12.35 -0.64 8.31
N LEU A 26 12.58 -1.88 7.88
CA LEU A 26 12.13 -2.37 6.57
C LEU A 26 10.61 -2.37 6.46
N VAL A 27 9.90 -2.87 7.47
CA VAL A 27 8.44 -2.88 7.49
C VAL A 27 7.89 -1.46 7.47
N LEU A 28 8.42 -0.55 8.28
CA LEU A 28 8.03 0.86 8.27
C LEU A 28 8.34 1.53 6.93
N PHE A 29 9.47 1.24 6.32
CA PHE A 29 9.85 1.77 5.02
C PHE A 29 8.90 1.29 3.91
N ILE A 30 8.60 -0.01 3.86
CA ILE A 30 7.64 -0.58 2.91
C ILE A 30 6.25 -0.01 3.19
N ARG A 31 5.82 0.03 4.46
CA ARG A 31 4.51 0.57 4.84
C ARG A 31 4.42 2.06 4.50
N TRP A 32 5.48 2.84 4.67
CA TRP A 32 5.54 4.25 4.26
C TRP A 32 5.51 4.38 2.74
N LEU A 33 6.26 3.57 1.99
CA LEU A 33 6.26 3.57 0.53
C LEU A 33 4.87 3.20 -0.03
N VAL A 34 4.22 2.20 0.55
CA VAL A 34 2.85 1.79 0.23
C VAL A 34 1.83 2.84 0.66
N GLN A 35 1.99 3.47 1.83
CA GLN A 35 1.12 4.57 2.28
C GLN A 35 1.36 5.86 1.50
N ASN A 36 2.53 6.08 0.91
CA ASN A 36 2.82 7.25 0.08
C ASN A 36 2.33 7.03 -1.36
N THR A 37 2.38 5.81 -1.87
CA THR A 37 1.73 5.43 -3.13
C THR A 37 0.21 5.29 -3.00
N ARG A 38 -0.31 4.93 -1.82
CA ARG A 38 -1.75 4.95 -1.48
C ARG A 38 -2.19 6.23 -0.75
N GLY A 39 -1.28 7.19 -0.61
CA GLY A 39 -1.43 8.42 0.18
C GLY A 39 -2.10 9.56 -0.57
N GLY A 40 -2.49 9.32 -1.82
CA GLY A 40 -3.45 10.12 -2.53
C GLY A 40 -4.57 9.21 -3.01
N THR A 41 -5.74 9.28 -2.38
CA THR A 41 -7.02 8.82 -2.95
C THR A 41 -7.17 7.30 -3.15
N THR A 42 -7.43 6.51 -2.11
CA THR A 42 -7.72 5.06 -2.27
C THR A 42 -8.80 4.58 -1.29
N SER A 43 -9.89 5.34 -1.19
CA SER A 43 -11.19 4.74 -0.85
C SER A 43 -12.30 5.23 -1.79
N SER A 44 -12.19 6.42 -2.36
CA SER A 44 -13.11 6.91 -3.41
C SER A 44 -12.60 6.69 -4.84
N ARG A 45 -11.28 6.84 -5.09
CA ARG A 45 -10.73 6.70 -6.46
C ARG A 45 -10.65 5.27 -6.97
N THR A 46 -10.47 4.28 -6.10
CA THR A 46 -10.48 2.87 -6.54
C THR A 46 -11.87 2.43 -6.97
N GLU A 47 -12.92 2.91 -6.29
CA GLU A 47 -14.30 2.71 -6.76
C GLU A 47 -14.59 3.48 -8.04
N SER A 48 -14.16 4.75 -8.14
CA SER A 48 -14.33 5.55 -9.36
C SER A 48 -13.59 4.95 -10.56
N SER A 49 -12.32 4.52 -10.41
CA SER A 49 -11.57 3.86 -11.48
C SER A 49 -12.17 2.50 -11.83
N ARG A 50 -12.65 1.72 -10.85
CA ARG A 50 -13.34 0.45 -11.13
C ARG A 50 -14.69 0.67 -11.82
N ALA A 51 -15.43 1.72 -11.45
CA ALA A 51 -16.68 2.10 -12.08
C ALA A 51 -16.45 2.56 -13.53
N LEU A 52 -15.42 3.35 -13.79
CA LEU A 52 -15.02 3.78 -15.13
C LEU A 52 -14.54 2.61 -15.99
N ASP A 53 -13.79 1.66 -15.43
CA ASP A 53 -13.36 0.45 -16.15
C ASP A 53 -14.55 -0.45 -16.52
N ILE A 54 -15.51 -0.63 -15.62
CA ILE A 54 -16.78 -1.34 -15.91
C ILE A 54 -17.59 -0.62 -16.99
N LEU A 55 -17.64 0.72 -16.94
CA LEU A 55 -18.34 1.54 -17.94
C LEU A 55 -17.70 1.37 -19.33
N LYS A 56 -16.37 1.38 -19.37
CA LYS A 56 -15.58 1.23 -20.60
C LYS A 56 -15.69 -0.17 -21.19
N GLU A 57 -15.74 -1.21 -20.36
CA GLU A 57 -15.95 -2.58 -20.82
C GLU A 57 -17.33 -2.75 -21.47
N ARG A 58 -18.39 -2.17 -20.89
CA ARG A 58 -19.74 -2.23 -21.46
C ARG A 58 -19.91 -1.40 -22.73
N TYR A 59 -19.24 -0.25 -22.80
CA TYR A 59 -19.13 0.52 -24.04
C TYR A 59 -18.42 -0.29 -25.14
N ALA A 60 -17.33 -0.98 -24.81
CA ALA A 60 -16.61 -1.84 -25.77
C ALA A 60 -17.43 -3.06 -26.22
N ARG A 61 -18.30 -3.57 -25.35
CA ARG A 61 -19.30 -4.61 -25.68
C ARG A 61 -20.48 -4.07 -26.51
N GLY A 62 -20.60 -2.74 -26.67
CA GLY A 62 -21.70 -2.10 -27.39
C GLY A 62 -23.02 -2.10 -26.62
N GLU A 63 -23.00 -2.39 -25.31
CA GLU A 63 -24.19 -2.42 -24.46
C GLU A 63 -24.62 -1.01 -24.01
N ILE A 64 -23.73 -0.03 -24.11
CA ILE A 64 -23.95 1.37 -23.70
C ILE A 64 -23.55 2.29 -24.86
N ASP A 65 -24.38 3.28 -25.16
CA ASP A 65 -24.13 4.26 -26.21
C ASP A 65 -23.10 5.32 -25.78
N LYS A 66 -22.40 5.91 -26.76
CA LYS A 66 -21.37 6.95 -26.52
C LYS A 66 -21.93 8.17 -25.78
N GLN A 67 -23.21 8.51 -25.98
CA GLN A 67 -23.86 9.61 -25.24
C GLN A 67 -23.96 9.30 -23.74
N GLU A 68 -24.42 8.10 -23.36
CA GLU A 68 -24.56 7.72 -21.95
C GLU A 68 -23.21 7.59 -21.25
N PHE A 69 -22.16 7.17 -21.97
CA PHE A 69 -20.81 7.10 -21.46
C PHE A 69 -20.27 8.50 -21.09
N GLU A 70 -20.48 9.48 -21.95
CA GLU A 70 -20.00 10.85 -21.72
C GLU A 70 -20.78 11.56 -20.60
N GLU A 71 -22.08 11.33 -20.46
CA GLU A 71 -22.85 11.88 -19.34
C GLU A 71 -22.37 11.35 -17.98
N LYS A 72 -22.24 10.02 -17.84
CA LYS A 72 -21.80 9.41 -16.59
C LYS A 72 -20.35 9.72 -16.25
N LYS A 73 -19.50 9.89 -17.27
CA LYS A 73 -18.10 10.32 -17.09
C LYS A 73 -18.00 11.76 -16.58
N ARG A 74 -18.91 12.64 -17.00
CA ARG A 74 -18.97 14.03 -16.49
C ARG A 74 -19.49 14.10 -15.06
N ASP A 75 -20.41 13.22 -14.67
CA ASP A 75 -20.90 13.14 -13.29
C ASP A 75 -19.89 12.52 -12.30
N LEU A 76 -18.96 11.69 -12.79
CA LEU A 76 -17.93 11.05 -11.96
C LEU A 76 -16.61 11.84 -11.84
N SER A 77 -16.51 13.00 -12.50
CA SER A 77 -15.32 13.86 -12.54
C SER A 77 -15.30 14.95 -11.46
#